data_AF-A0A2N3NLS5-F1
#
_entry.id   AF-A0A2N3NLS5-F1
#
_cell.length_a   1.000
_cell.length_b   1.000
_cell.length_c   1.000
_cell.angle_alpha   90.00
_cell.angle_beta   90.00
_cell.angle_gamma   90.00
#
_symmetry.space_group_name_H-M   'P 1'
#
loop_
_entity.id
_entity.type
_entity.pdbx_description
1 polymer ?
#
loop_
_entity_poly.entity_id
_entity_poly.type
_entity_poly.pdbx_seq_one_letter_code
_entity_poly.pdbx_strand_id
1 'polypeptide(L)'
;MARKRKDANEPKIKLAQPDRSGPDPNEKTLYKWAEERNLFEEAKRREAAAKTAAAKKDGSNTSAASEEDENVMSPGEERVAEAVLWTVTIAMLHFTLDTLVQHQYAQEINWRAIGIRTAQAFAVFLALFYTLHPHVSSPNLIPGLPTRYQHAARQTIFFIGSILSGCYLIYITNSKGYLAVQKKAPPLACMWLWTVIELNLVLSVVSVACAGAFIWYGDYEVK
;
A
#
# COMPACT_ATOMS: atom_id res chain seq x y z
N MET A 1 -8.93 -49.20 -13.13
CA MET A 1 -10.01 -48.26 -12.73
C MET A 1 -9.77 -46.94 -13.48
N ALA A 2 -10.26 -46.82 -14.71
CA ALA A 2 -11.50 -46.13 -15.12
C ALA A 2 -11.35 -44.59 -15.16
N ARG A 3 -10.93 -44.06 -16.32
CA ARG A 3 -11.02 -42.64 -16.69
C ARG A 3 -12.50 -42.24 -16.76
N LYS A 4 -12.94 -41.33 -15.88
CA LYS A 4 -14.27 -40.71 -15.95
C LYS A 4 -14.37 -39.91 -17.25
N ARG A 5 -15.18 -40.39 -18.20
CA ARG A 5 -15.67 -39.60 -19.34
C ARG A 5 -16.58 -38.50 -18.78
N LYS A 6 -16.43 -37.28 -19.27
CA LYS A 6 -17.32 -36.16 -18.95
C LYS A 6 -18.67 -36.45 -19.62
N ASP A 7 -19.69 -36.68 -18.81
CA ASP A 7 -21.02 -37.11 -19.25
C ASP A 7 -21.73 -36.04 -20.09
N ALA A 8 -22.51 -36.51 -21.06
CA ALA A 8 -23.18 -35.74 -22.11
C ALA A 8 -24.42 -34.95 -21.64
N ASN A 9 -24.42 -34.45 -20.39
CA ASN A 9 -25.59 -33.80 -19.78
C ASN A 9 -25.22 -32.45 -19.12
N GLU A 10 -24.43 -31.63 -19.81
CA GLU A 10 -24.31 -30.20 -19.47
C GLU A 10 -25.53 -29.46 -20.04
N PRO A 11 -26.29 -28.69 -19.24
CA PRO A 11 -27.39 -27.91 -19.78
C PRO A 11 -26.84 -26.97 -20.85
N LYS A 12 -27.38 -27.06 -22.07
CA LYS A 12 -26.95 -26.26 -23.21
C LYS A 12 -27.38 -24.81 -22.97
N ILE A 13 -26.59 -24.05 -22.21
CA ILE A 13 -26.84 -22.64 -21.92
C ILE A 13 -26.82 -21.90 -23.27
N LYS A 14 -27.97 -21.39 -23.68
CA LYS A 14 -28.05 -20.54 -24.87
C LYS A 14 -27.23 -19.29 -24.59
N LEU A 15 -26.11 -19.15 -25.30
CA LEU A 15 -25.28 -17.95 -25.25
C LEU A 15 -26.05 -16.80 -25.91
N ALA A 16 -26.85 -16.10 -25.13
CA ALA A 16 -27.41 -14.81 -25.52
C ALA A 16 -26.35 -13.74 -25.30
N GLN A 17 -26.19 -12.83 -26.27
CA GLN A 17 -25.33 -11.67 -26.05
C GLN A 17 -25.98 -10.79 -24.97
N PRO A 18 -25.18 -10.24 -24.03
CA PRO A 18 -25.68 -9.25 -23.08
C PRO A 18 -26.31 -8.11 -23.86
N ASP A 19 -27.46 -7.63 -23.39
CA ASP A 19 -28.09 -6.48 -24.01
C ASP A 19 -27.14 -5.28 -23.95
N ARG A 20 -26.84 -4.72 -25.13
CA ARG A 20 -25.97 -3.55 -25.31
C ARG A 20 -26.76 -2.29 -25.57
N SER A 21 -28.09 -2.38 -25.60
CA SER A 21 -28.96 -1.22 -25.46
C SER A 21 -28.64 -0.58 -24.12
N GLY A 22 -28.27 0.70 -24.11
CA GLY A 22 -28.11 1.44 -22.86
C GLY A 22 -29.39 1.39 -22.01
N PRO A 23 -29.33 1.80 -20.74
CA PRO A 23 -30.45 1.64 -19.81
C PRO A 23 -31.75 2.22 -20.36
N ASP A 24 -32.79 1.39 -20.42
CA ASP A 24 -34.10 1.76 -20.93
C ASP A 24 -34.69 2.92 -20.12
N PRO A 25 -35.23 3.99 -20.75
CA PRO A 25 -35.71 5.18 -20.04
C PRO A 25 -36.83 4.93 -19.02
N ASN A 26 -37.55 3.82 -19.17
CA ASN A 26 -38.65 3.41 -18.31
C ASN A 26 -38.24 2.45 -17.20
N GLU A 27 -37.05 1.86 -17.27
CA GLU A 27 -36.57 0.99 -16.21
C GLU A 27 -36.06 1.82 -15.03
N LYS A 28 -36.40 1.35 -13.83
CA LYS A 28 -35.94 2.01 -12.61
C LYS A 28 -34.43 1.85 -12.53
N THR A 29 -33.72 2.98 -12.68
CA THR A 29 -32.27 3.04 -12.47
C THR A 29 -31.89 2.53 -11.09
N LEU A 30 -30.70 1.94 -10.95
CA LEU A 30 -30.15 1.49 -9.67
C LEU A 30 -30.23 2.56 -8.57
N TYR A 31 -30.08 3.83 -8.96
CA TYR A 31 -30.23 4.96 -8.05
C TYR A 31 -31.64 5.06 -7.43
N LYS A 32 -32.68 4.89 -8.24
CA LYS A 32 -34.09 4.91 -7.78
C LYS A 32 -34.42 3.72 -6.89
N TRP A 33 -33.86 2.54 -7.17
CA TRP A 33 -34.00 1.39 -6.27
C TRP A 33 -33.28 1.61 -4.94
N ALA A 34 -32.09 2.23 -4.97
CA ALA A 34 -31.37 2.57 -3.75
C ALA A 34 -32.14 3.58 -2.88
N GLU A 35 -32.78 4.56 -3.53
CA GLU A 35 -33.67 5.53 -2.87
C GLU A 35 -34.93 4.86 -2.31
N GLU A 36 -35.62 4.01 -3.08
CA GLU A 36 -36.83 3.27 -2.63
C GLU A 36 -36.55 2.38 -1.41
N ARG A 37 -35.33 1.82 -1.32
CA ARG A 37 -34.90 0.97 -0.20
C ARG A 37 -34.26 1.74 0.95
N ASN A 38 -34.23 3.08 0.91
CA ASN A 38 -33.57 3.93 1.90
C ASN A 38 -32.08 3.61 2.13
N LEU A 39 -31.41 3.02 1.14
CA LEU A 39 -30.01 2.57 1.26
C LEU A 39 -29.05 3.74 1.50
N PHE A 40 -29.36 4.94 0.99
CA PHE A 40 -28.57 6.14 1.25
C PHE A 40 -28.70 6.66 2.68
N GLU A 41 -29.88 6.54 3.29
CA GLU A 41 -30.07 6.89 4.70
C GLU A 41 -29.37 5.89 5.60
N GLU A 42 -29.45 4.61 5.26
CA GLU A 42 -28.75 3.55 5.98
C GLU A 42 -27.23 3.76 5.92
N ALA A 43 -26.68 4.06 4.74
CA ALA A 43 -25.26 4.40 4.59
C ALA A 43 -24.86 5.62 5.43
N LYS A 44 -25.66 6.70 5.45
CA LYS A 44 -25.42 7.87 6.30
C LYS A 44 -25.49 7.53 7.80
N ARG A 45 -26.44 6.68 8.22
CA ARG A 45 -26.55 6.22 9.61
C ARG A 45 -25.36 5.35 10.00
N ARG A 46 -24.90 4.47 9.11
CA ARG A 46 -23.68 3.66 9.30
C ARG A 46 -22.44 4.53 9.39
N GLU A 47 -22.30 5.55 8.54
CA GLU A 47 -21.17 6.50 8.60
C GLU A 47 -21.20 7.31 9.89
N ALA A 48 -22.37 7.78 10.33
CA ALA A 48 -22.54 8.48 11.60
C ALA A 48 -22.26 7.57 12.81
N ALA A 49 -22.68 6.31 12.75
CA ALA A 49 -22.41 5.29 13.77
C ALA A 49 -20.93 4.94 13.83
N ALA A 50 -20.24 4.83 12.69
CA ALA A 50 -18.80 4.60 12.62
C ALA A 50 -18.02 5.81 13.17
N LYS A 51 -18.44 7.05 12.86
CA LYS A 51 -17.85 8.27 13.42
C LYS A 51 -18.05 8.38 14.93
N THR A 52 -19.23 8.04 15.43
CA THR A 52 -19.50 8.02 16.89
C THR A 52 -18.78 6.88 17.59
N ALA A 53 -18.69 5.69 16.98
CA ALA A 53 -17.89 4.57 17.51
C ALA A 53 -16.39 4.89 17.53
N ALA A 54 -15.87 5.58 16.51
CA ALA A 54 -14.50 6.09 16.48
C ALA A 54 -14.25 7.13 17.58
N ALA A 55 -15.24 7.99 17.88
CA ALA A 55 -15.16 8.96 18.98
C ALA A 55 -15.31 8.31 20.37
N LYS A 56 -16.03 7.19 20.49
CA LYS A 56 -16.26 6.47 21.75
C LYS A 56 -15.12 5.51 22.12
N LYS A 57 -14.28 5.13 21.15
CA LYS A 57 -13.14 4.21 21.35
C LYS A 57 -11.95 4.82 22.11
N ASP A 58 -12.01 6.09 22.49
CA ASP A 58 -11.10 6.72 23.46
C ASP A 58 -11.48 6.42 24.93
N GLY A 59 -12.53 5.63 25.19
CA GLY A 59 -12.93 5.26 26.54
C GLY A 59 -13.68 3.93 26.63
N SER A 60 -12.93 2.87 26.97
CA SER A 60 -13.40 1.61 27.55
C SER A 60 -14.11 0.59 26.64
N ASN A 61 -13.69 -0.65 26.87
CA ASN A 61 -14.09 -1.94 26.30
C ASN A 61 -15.58 -2.25 26.54
N THR A 62 -16.29 -2.84 25.57
CA THR A 62 -17.26 -3.96 25.71
C THR A 62 -17.96 -4.28 24.37
N SER A 63 -18.01 -5.57 24.08
CA SER A 63 -18.65 -6.29 22.97
C SER A 63 -20.18 -6.26 22.97
N ALA A 64 -20.81 -6.21 21.80
CA ALA A 64 -22.09 -6.87 21.54
C ALA A 64 -22.19 -7.20 20.04
N ALA A 65 -22.51 -8.46 19.75
CA ALA A 65 -22.64 -9.03 18.43
C ALA A 65 -23.93 -8.58 17.72
N SER A 66 -23.87 -8.47 16.39
CA SER A 66 -25.01 -8.53 15.49
C SER A 66 -24.54 -9.25 14.24
N GLU A 67 -24.94 -10.50 14.09
CA GLU A 67 -24.75 -11.30 12.88
C GLU A 67 -25.87 -10.94 11.90
N GLU A 68 -25.48 -10.37 10.75
CA GLU A 68 -26.14 -10.28 9.43
C GLU A 68 -25.69 -8.98 8.75
N ASP A 69 -24.49 -8.94 8.17
CA ASP A 69 -24.09 -7.85 7.27
C ASP A 69 -22.93 -8.30 6.35
N GLU A 70 -23.04 -7.95 5.08
CA GLU A 70 -22.19 -8.37 3.96
C GLU A 70 -20.69 -8.09 4.15
N ASN A 71 -19.89 -9.03 4.65
CA ASN A 71 -18.42 -9.07 4.55
C ASN A 71 -17.68 -7.70 4.66
N VAL A 72 -18.14 -6.79 5.51
CA VAL A 72 -17.49 -5.49 5.73
C VAL A 72 -16.43 -5.72 6.79
N MET A 73 -15.17 -5.64 6.38
CA MET A 73 -14.03 -5.85 7.28
C MET A 73 -14.06 -4.82 8.43
N SER A 74 -13.69 -5.23 9.63
CA SER A 74 -13.51 -4.32 10.76
C SER A 74 -12.46 -3.25 10.43
N PRO A 75 -12.54 -2.01 10.98
CA PRO A 75 -11.53 -0.96 10.73
C PRO A 75 -10.08 -1.37 11.01
N GLY A 76 -9.87 -2.35 11.90
CA GLY A 76 -8.55 -2.94 12.15
C GLY A 76 -8.12 -3.96 11.09
N GLU A 77 -9.08 -4.72 10.55
CA GLU A 77 -8.84 -5.71 9.49
C GLU A 77 -8.54 -5.03 8.15
N GLU A 78 -9.27 -3.95 7.83
CA GLU A 78 -8.98 -3.10 6.66
C GLU A 78 -7.55 -2.56 6.72
N ARG A 79 -7.13 -2.05 7.89
CA ARG A 79 -5.78 -1.56 8.13
C ARG A 79 -4.72 -2.64 7.91
N VAL A 80 -4.96 -3.84 8.43
CA VAL A 80 -4.02 -4.96 8.26
C VAL A 80 -3.98 -5.40 6.80
N ALA A 81 -5.13 -5.53 6.14
CA ALA A 81 -5.22 -5.93 4.74
C ALA A 81 -4.52 -4.92 3.83
N GLU A 82 -4.73 -3.62 4.03
CA GLU A 82 -4.07 -2.55 3.29
C GLU A 82 -2.55 -2.57 3.53
N ALA A 83 -2.10 -2.65 4.79
CA ALA A 83 -0.68 -2.72 5.11
C ALA A 83 -0.02 -3.96 4.48
N VAL A 84 -0.70 -5.12 4.48
CA VAL A 84 -0.20 -6.35 3.84
C VAL A 84 -0.13 -6.20 2.33
N LEU A 85 -1.10 -5.53 1.70
CA LEU A 85 -1.07 -5.28 0.26
C LEU A 85 0.13 -4.42 -0.13
N TRP A 86 0.37 -3.33 0.61
CA TRP A 86 1.54 -2.47 0.41
C TRP A 86 2.86 -3.19 0.70
N THR A 87 2.94 -4.04 1.73
CA THR A 87 4.17 -4.80 1.98
C THR A 87 4.47 -5.83 0.92
N VAL A 88 3.48 -6.56 0.44
CA VAL A 88 3.69 -7.61 -0.57
C VAL A 88 4.24 -6.99 -1.85
N THR A 89 3.69 -5.84 -2.27
CA THR A 89 4.16 -5.13 -3.46
C THR A 89 5.60 -4.64 -3.30
N ILE A 90 5.95 -4.00 -2.19
CA ILE A 90 7.31 -3.50 -1.97
C ILE A 90 8.32 -4.62 -1.71
N ALA A 91 7.90 -5.73 -1.08
CA ALA A 91 8.75 -6.87 -0.84
C ALA A 91 9.10 -7.60 -2.14
N MET A 92 8.16 -7.66 -3.09
CA MET A 92 8.43 -8.18 -4.44
C MET A 92 9.44 -7.29 -5.18
N LEU A 93 9.31 -5.97 -5.07
CA LEU A 93 10.29 -5.03 -5.60
C LEU A 93 11.66 -5.22 -4.94
N HIS A 94 11.72 -5.31 -3.61
CA HIS A 94 12.95 -5.55 -2.85
C HIS A 94 13.64 -6.84 -3.28
N PHE A 95 12.88 -7.94 -3.39
CA PHE A 95 13.38 -9.23 -3.86
C PHE A 95 14.01 -9.10 -5.25
N THR A 96 13.30 -8.45 -6.17
CA THR A 96 13.76 -8.24 -7.54
C THR A 96 15.03 -7.39 -7.58
N LEU A 97 15.08 -6.29 -6.83
CA LEU A 97 16.27 -5.45 -6.73
C LEU A 97 17.46 -6.21 -6.14
N ASP A 98 17.26 -7.02 -5.09
CA ASP A 98 18.33 -7.84 -4.50
C ASP A 98 18.88 -8.89 -5.48
N THR A 99 18.00 -9.51 -6.28
CA THR A 99 18.41 -10.41 -7.37
C THR A 99 19.16 -9.68 -8.48
N LEU A 100 18.67 -8.51 -8.93
CA LEU A 100 19.29 -7.74 -10.00
C LEU A 100 20.67 -7.22 -9.61
N VAL A 101 20.84 -6.73 -8.38
CA VAL A 101 22.14 -6.23 -7.92
C VAL A 101 23.16 -7.36 -7.81
N GLN A 102 22.75 -8.56 -7.41
CA GLN A 102 23.62 -9.74 -7.46
C GLN A 102 24.07 -10.09 -8.88
N HIS A 103 23.13 -10.03 -9.82
CA HIS A 103 23.41 -10.27 -11.23
C HIS A 103 24.34 -9.20 -11.83
N GLN A 104 24.16 -7.93 -11.45
CA GLN A 104 24.98 -6.80 -11.91
C GLN A 104 26.46 -6.93 -11.50
N TYR A 105 26.73 -7.49 -10.31
CA TYR A 105 28.09 -7.69 -9.79
C TYR A 105 28.64 -9.10 -10.02
N ALA A 106 28.00 -9.90 -10.89
CA ALA A 106 28.40 -11.27 -11.22
C ALA A 106 28.66 -12.15 -9.99
N GLN A 107 27.86 -11.98 -8.93
CA GLN A 107 27.94 -12.78 -7.70
C GLN A 107 27.11 -14.06 -7.83
N GLU A 108 27.56 -15.13 -7.18
CA GLU A 108 26.77 -16.36 -7.09
C GLU A 108 25.48 -16.13 -6.29
N ILE A 109 24.35 -16.50 -6.89
CA ILE A 109 23.03 -16.24 -6.32
C ILE A 109 22.76 -17.22 -5.18
N ASN A 110 22.78 -16.71 -3.95
CA ASN A 110 22.36 -17.47 -2.78
C ASN A 110 20.87 -17.21 -2.50
N TRP A 111 20.01 -18.07 -3.05
CA TRP A 111 18.55 -17.99 -2.89
C TRP A 111 18.09 -17.98 -1.44
N ARG A 112 18.75 -18.74 -0.57
CA ARG A 112 18.42 -18.78 0.86
C ARG A 112 18.69 -17.43 1.53
N ALA A 113 19.83 -16.82 1.22
CA ALA A 113 20.19 -15.52 1.76
C ALA A 113 19.24 -14.41 1.27
N ILE A 114 18.87 -14.42 -0.01
CA ILE A 114 17.87 -13.50 -0.58
C ILE A 114 16.52 -13.67 0.12
N GLY A 115 16.06 -14.91 0.29
CA GLY A 115 14.80 -15.21 0.96
C GLY A 115 14.75 -14.68 2.39
N ILE A 116 15.82 -14.87 3.16
CA ILE A 116 15.93 -14.36 4.53
C ILE A 116 15.92 -12.82 4.56
N ARG A 117 16.70 -12.16 3.69
CA ARG A 117 16.72 -10.69 3.62
C ARG A 117 15.39 -10.12 3.19
N THR A 118 14.71 -10.77 2.25
CA THR A 118 13.38 -10.37 1.79
C THR A 118 12.34 -10.55 2.90
N ALA A 119 12.40 -11.63 3.67
CA ALA A 119 11.52 -11.82 4.83
C ALA A 119 11.78 -10.78 5.93
N GLN A 120 13.04 -10.43 6.20
CA GLN A 120 13.40 -9.36 7.12
C GLN A 120 12.88 -8.00 6.62
N ALA A 121 13.08 -7.68 5.34
CA ALA A 121 12.56 -6.46 4.72
C ALA A 121 11.03 -6.43 4.79
N PHE A 122 10.35 -7.55 4.50
CA PHE A 122 8.90 -7.66 4.62
C PHE A 122 8.41 -7.33 6.03
N ALA A 123 9.02 -7.91 7.07
CA ALA A 123 8.63 -7.63 8.46
C ALA A 123 8.84 -6.15 8.84
N VAL A 124 9.96 -5.55 8.41
CA VAL A 124 10.25 -4.13 8.66
C VAL A 124 9.27 -3.23 7.93
N PHE A 125 9.04 -3.48 6.63
CA PHE A 125 8.08 -2.71 5.85
C PHE A 125 6.64 -2.91 6.35
N LEU A 126 6.30 -4.07 6.90
CA LEU A 126 4.99 -4.30 7.53
C LEU A 126 4.78 -3.42 8.74
N ALA A 127 5.76 -3.37 9.63
CA ALA A 127 5.71 -2.47 10.76
C ALA A 127 5.63 -1.00 10.30
N LEU A 128 6.41 -0.63 9.29
CA LEU A 128 6.44 0.73 8.76
C LEU A 128 5.12 1.14 8.08
N PHE A 129 4.57 0.33 7.18
CA PHE A 129 3.28 0.62 6.56
C PHE A 129 2.15 0.60 7.58
N TYR A 130 2.11 -0.41 8.45
CA TYR A 130 1.08 -0.48 9.48
C TYR A 130 1.07 0.80 10.36
N THR A 131 2.24 1.38 10.65
CA THR A 131 2.35 2.56 11.53
C THR A 131 2.27 3.90 10.80
N LEU A 132 3.00 4.08 9.69
CA LEU A 132 3.19 5.36 9.00
C LEU A 132 2.30 5.53 7.76
N HIS A 133 1.72 4.48 7.20
CA HIS A 133 0.81 4.62 6.05
C HIS A 133 -0.47 5.38 6.47
N PRO A 134 -1.00 6.30 5.65
CA PRO A 134 -2.25 6.98 5.95
C PRO A 134 -3.40 5.98 5.85
N HIS A 135 -4.09 5.77 6.97
CA HIS A 135 -5.30 4.95 6.99
C HIS A 135 -6.51 5.87 7.10
N VAL A 136 -7.50 5.66 6.23
CA VAL A 136 -8.77 6.40 6.27
C VAL A 136 -9.46 6.28 7.63
N SER A 137 -9.25 5.14 8.31
CA SER A 137 -9.89 4.80 9.58
C SER A 137 -9.20 5.40 10.81
N SER A 138 -7.97 5.92 10.69
CA SER A 138 -7.26 6.58 11.81
C SER A 138 -6.24 7.62 11.31
N PRO A 139 -6.58 8.93 11.31
CA PRO A 139 -5.66 9.98 10.87
C PRO A 139 -4.51 10.25 11.85
N ASN A 140 -4.66 9.82 13.11
CA ASN A 140 -3.73 10.08 14.21
C ASN A 140 -2.43 9.26 14.09
N LEU A 141 -1.39 9.87 13.50
CA LEU A 141 -0.05 9.28 13.42
C LEU A 141 0.79 9.49 14.70
N ILE A 142 0.72 10.68 15.30
CA ILE A 142 1.52 11.06 16.48
C ILE A 142 0.58 11.19 17.67
N PRO A 143 0.71 10.35 18.72
CA PRO A 143 -0.10 10.47 19.92
C PRO A 143 0.18 11.82 20.58
N GLY A 144 -0.87 12.62 20.80
CA GLY A 144 -0.78 13.93 21.47
C GLY A 144 -0.65 15.15 20.55
N LEU A 145 -0.51 14.99 19.23
CA LEU A 145 -0.49 16.14 18.31
C LEU A 145 -1.92 16.47 17.79
N PRO A 146 -2.35 17.74 17.79
CA PRO A 146 -3.64 18.13 17.24
C PRO A 146 -3.80 17.70 15.77
N THR A 147 -4.98 17.21 15.39
CA THR A 147 -5.30 16.67 14.05
C THR A 147 -4.92 17.60 12.89
N ARG A 148 -5.03 18.92 13.08
CA ARG A 148 -4.63 19.96 12.11
C ARG A 148 -3.16 19.89 11.68
N TYR A 149 -2.25 19.52 12.58
CA TYR A 149 -0.80 19.49 12.31
C TYR A 149 -0.31 18.11 11.87
N GLN A 150 -1.13 17.06 12.03
CA GLN A 150 -0.70 15.69 11.71
C GLN A 150 -0.40 15.49 10.23
N HIS A 151 -1.20 16.10 9.35
CA HIS A 151 -0.94 16.04 7.90
C HIS A 151 0.39 16.71 7.54
N ALA A 152 0.65 17.91 8.06
CA ALA A 152 1.91 18.62 7.84
C ALA A 152 3.10 17.85 8.44
N ALA A 153 2.97 17.30 9.64
CA ALA A 153 4.01 16.50 10.28
C ALA A 153 4.34 15.25 9.46
N ARG A 154 3.32 14.53 8.97
CA ARG A 154 3.50 13.36 8.09
C ARG A 154 4.28 13.73 6.83
N GLN A 155 3.84 14.77 6.12
CA GLN A 155 4.50 15.24 4.91
C GLN A 155 5.96 15.67 5.18
N THR A 156 6.23 16.33 6.30
CA THR A 156 7.61 16.68 6.70
C THR A 156 8.47 15.45 6.98
N ILE A 157 7.93 14.42 7.67
CA ILE A 157 8.65 13.17 7.94
C ILE A 157 9.01 12.47 6.63
N PHE A 158 8.06 12.35 5.69
CA PHE A 158 8.32 11.73 4.39
C PHE A 158 9.25 12.58 3.51
N PHE A 159 9.19 13.91 3.61
CA PHE A 159 10.08 14.81 2.88
C PHE A 159 11.53 14.66 3.33
N ILE A 160 11.76 14.70 4.64
CA ILE A 160 13.09 14.47 5.24
C ILE A 160 13.55 13.05 4.93
N GLY A 161 12.68 12.05 5.09
CA GLY A 161 12.97 10.65 4.77
C GLY A 161 13.38 10.46 3.31
N SER A 162 12.69 11.12 2.38
CA SER A 162 12.98 11.08 0.94
C SER A 162 14.35 11.67 0.61
N ILE A 163 14.68 12.84 1.16
CA ILE A 163 15.99 13.48 0.95
C ILE A 163 17.10 12.62 1.56
N LEU A 164 16.96 12.17 2.81
CA LEU A 164 17.97 11.36 3.47
C LEU A 164 18.19 10.02 2.75
N SER A 165 17.11 9.34 2.39
CA SER A 165 17.19 8.04 1.70
C SER A 165 17.77 8.18 0.30
N GLY A 166 17.32 9.17 -0.48
CA GLY A 166 17.83 9.45 -1.82
C GLY A 166 19.30 9.84 -1.83
N CYS A 167 19.69 10.84 -1.02
CA CYS A 167 21.08 11.27 -0.92
C CYS A 167 21.99 10.15 -0.38
N TYR A 168 21.51 9.36 0.60
CA TYR A 168 22.28 8.23 1.12
C TYR A 168 22.45 7.15 0.05
N LEU A 169 21.43 6.85 -0.76
CA LEU A 169 21.51 5.87 -1.84
C LEU A 169 22.53 6.28 -2.90
N ILE A 170 22.51 7.56 -3.31
CA ILE A 170 23.51 8.14 -4.22
C ILE A 170 24.91 8.03 -3.60
N TYR A 171 25.06 8.38 -2.33
CA TYR A 171 26.33 8.28 -1.64
C TYR A 171 26.87 6.85 -1.58
N ILE A 172 26.03 5.85 -1.23
CA ILE A 172 26.53 4.47 -1.10
C ILE A 172 26.96 3.91 -2.45
N THR A 173 26.19 4.19 -3.50
CA THR A 173 26.40 3.63 -4.84
C THR A 173 27.67 4.19 -5.49
N ASN A 174 28.02 5.43 -5.17
CA ASN A 174 29.23 6.08 -5.70
C ASN A 174 30.47 5.91 -4.80
N SER A 175 30.31 5.83 -3.48
CA SER A 175 31.44 5.92 -2.54
C SER A 175 31.83 4.59 -1.87
N LYS A 176 31.00 3.54 -1.98
CA LYS A 176 31.26 2.27 -1.28
C LYS A 176 31.49 1.13 -2.26
N GLY A 177 32.29 0.15 -1.83
CA GLY A 177 32.54 -1.06 -2.61
C GLY A 177 31.28 -1.90 -2.82
N TYR A 178 31.31 -2.77 -3.82
CA TYR A 178 30.16 -3.55 -4.31
C TYR A 178 29.42 -4.31 -3.21
N LEU A 179 30.12 -4.92 -2.23
CA LEU A 179 29.48 -5.65 -1.12
C LEU A 179 28.58 -4.78 -0.25
N ALA A 180 28.95 -3.52 -0.05
CA ALA A 180 28.15 -2.58 0.73
C ALA A 180 26.92 -2.12 -0.07
N VAL A 181 27.10 -1.87 -1.37
CA VAL A 181 26.02 -1.51 -2.30
C VAL A 181 24.99 -2.63 -2.36
N GLN A 182 25.43 -3.88 -2.58
CA GLN A 182 24.54 -5.04 -2.69
C GLN A 182 23.68 -5.27 -1.45
N LYS A 183 24.23 -5.05 -0.23
CA LYS A 183 23.48 -5.28 1.01
C LYS A 183 22.53 -4.13 1.38
N LYS A 184 22.85 -2.91 0.98
CA LYS A 184 22.14 -1.70 1.46
C LYS A 184 21.28 -1.03 0.39
N ALA A 185 21.64 -1.14 -0.89
CA ALA A 185 20.93 -0.46 -1.97
C ALA A 185 19.48 -0.95 -2.14
N PRO A 186 19.19 -2.28 -2.16
CA PRO A 186 17.82 -2.75 -2.38
C PRO A 186 16.79 -2.23 -1.34
N PRO A 187 17.01 -2.35 -0.01
CA PRO A 187 16.05 -1.82 0.96
C PRO A 187 16.00 -0.30 0.98
N LEU A 188 17.12 0.38 0.72
CA LEU A 188 17.18 1.84 0.69
C LEU A 188 16.45 2.41 -0.54
N ALA A 189 16.55 1.76 -1.69
CA ALA A 189 15.79 2.10 -2.89
C ALA A 189 14.28 1.94 -2.67
N CYS A 190 13.84 0.84 -2.05
CA CYS A 190 12.45 0.66 -1.66
C CYS A 190 11.98 1.76 -0.67
N MET A 191 12.78 2.07 0.34
CA MET A 191 12.46 3.11 1.32
C MET A 191 12.34 4.49 0.64
N TRP A 192 13.28 4.84 -0.24
CA TRP A 192 13.23 6.08 -1.00
C TRP A 192 11.98 6.16 -1.89
N LEU A 193 11.69 5.10 -2.66
CA LEU A 193 10.50 5.04 -3.51
C LEU A 193 9.22 5.25 -2.70
N TRP A 194 9.08 4.55 -1.56
CA TRP A 194 7.91 4.70 -0.70
C TRP A 194 7.75 6.14 -0.20
N THR A 195 8.83 6.75 0.30
CA THR A 195 8.77 8.14 0.78
C THR A 195 8.41 9.15 -0.31
N VAL A 196 8.78 8.90 -1.57
CA VAL A 196 8.46 9.76 -2.72
C VAL A 196 7.00 9.63 -3.14
N ILE A 197 6.44 8.41 -3.11
CA ILE A 197 5.04 8.13 -3.47
C ILE A 197 4.06 8.75 -2.46
N GLU A 198 4.45 8.78 -1.19
CA GLU A 198 3.62 9.29 -0.09
C GLU A 198 3.61 10.83 0.00
N LEU A 199 4.54 11.50 -0.68
CA LEU A 199 4.61 12.96 -0.72
C LEU A 199 3.57 13.56 -1.67
N ASN A 200 3.08 14.75 -1.31
CA ASN A 200 2.34 15.58 -2.26
C ASN A 200 3.20 15.88 -3.50
N LEU A 201 2.56 15.96 -4.66
CA LEU A 201 3.24 16.10 -5.97
C LEU A 201 4.33 17.18 -5.96
N VAL A 202 4.04 18.38 -5.44
CA VAL A 202 5.00 19.49 -5.39
C VAL A 202 6.21 19.13 -4.52
N LEU A 203 5.98 18.59 -3.31
CA LEU A 203 7.07 18.22 -2.39
C LEU A 203 7.89 17.04 -2.92
N SER A 204 7.24 16.10 -3.63
CA SER A 204 7.89 14.97 -4.29
C SER A 204 8.85 15.43 -5.39
N VAL A 205 8.40 16.36 -6.24
CA VAL A 205 9.27 16.97 -7.27
C VAL A 205 10.44 17.72 -6.62
N VAL A 206 10.17 18.48 -5.55
CA VAL A 206 11.23 19.20 -4.83
C VAL A 206 12.23 18.24 -4.17
N SER A 207 11.78 17.15 -3.54
CA SER A 207 12.69 16.20 -2.89
C SER A 207 13.59 15.47 -3.88
N VAL A 208 13.04 15.09 -5.05
CA VAL A 208 13.82 14.50 -6.14
C VAL A 208 14.78 15.52 -6.75
N ALA A 209 14.35 16.78 -6.92
CA ALA A 209 15.23 17.85 -7.38
C ALA A 209 16.39 18.10 -6.40
N CYS A 210 16.15 18.05 -5.09
CA CYS A 210 17.20 18.12 -4.08
C CYS A 210 18.18 16.95 -4.19
N ALA A 211 17.70 15.72 -4.43
CA ALA A 211 18.57 14.56 -4.66
C ALA A 211 19.39 14.73 -5.96
N GLY A 212 18.79 15.27 -7.02
CA GLY A 212 19.51 15.60 -8.28
C GLY A 212 20.57 16.69 -8.08
N ALA A 213 20.27 17.73 -7.31
CA ALA A 213 21.24 18.75 -6.94
C ALA A 213 22.39 18.18 -6.11
N PHE A 214 22.14 17.18 -5.26
CA PHE A 214 23.17 16.47 -4.52
C PHE A 214 24.11 15.67 -5.44
N ILE A 215 23.59 15.06 -6.51
CA ILE A 215 24.43 14.43 -7.55
C ILE A 215 25.37 15.46 -8.17
N TRP A 216 24.82 16.61 -8.57
CA TRP A 216 25.59 17.67 -9.24
C TRP A 216 26.65 18.31 -8.32
N TYR A 217 26.32 18.54 -7.05
CA TYR A 217 27.26 19.09 -6.07
C TYR A 217 28.34 18.08 -5.66
N GLY A 218 28.00 16.79 -5.61
CA GLY A 218 28.91 15.73 -5.20
C GLY A 218 29.91 15.27 -6.26
N ASP A 219 29.84 15.83 -7.48
CA ASP A 219 30.62 15.42 -8.66
C ASP A 219 30.55 13.89 -8.92
N TYR A 220 29.39 13.30 -8.62
CA TYR A 220 29.17 11.88 -8.78
C TYR A 220 28.92 11.55 -10.26
N GLU A 221 29.82 10.78 -10.87
CA GLU A 221 29.64 10.30 -12.26
C GLU A 221 28.45 9.33 -12.35
N VAL A 222 27.42 9.70 -13.11
CA VAL A 222 26.38 8.76 -13.54
C VAL A 222 26.97 7.94 -14.69
N LYS A 223 27.49 6.74 -14.37
CA LYS A 223 27.95 5.77 -15.37
C LYS A 223 26.82 4.89 -15.88
#